data_AF-A0A7N2M061-F1
#
_entry.id   AF-A0A7N2M061-F1
#
_cell.length_a   1.000
_cell.length_b   1.000
_cell.length_c   1.000
_cell.angle_alpha   90.00
_cell.angle_beta   90.00
_cell.angle_gamma   90.00
#
_symmetry.space_group_name_H-M   'P 1'
#
loop_
_entity.id
_entity.type
_entity.pdbx_description
1 polymer ?
#
loop_
_entity_poly.entity_id
_entity_poly.type
_entity_poly.pdbx_seq_one_letter_code
_entity_poly.pdbx_strand_id
1 'polypeptide(L)'
;MINTEKIDNVELIRGIKRRIMLKSPRLQYLALVLLETCVKNCEKAFSEVAAERVLDEMVKLIEDLQTIVDNRNKALMLIVSWGESTNELRYLPVYEETYIVCS
;
A
#
# COMPACT_ATOMS: atom_id res chain seq x y z
N MET A 1 20.15 3.25 -14.00
CA MET A 1 20.06 4.56 -14.68
C MET A 1 18.80 5.25 -14.18
N ILE A 2 18.92 6.20 -13.25
CA ILE A 2 17.83 7.11 -12.85
C ILE A 2 18.42 8.51 -13.04
N ASN A 3 18.43 8.93 -14.29
CA ASN A 3 18.61 10.32 -14.66
C ASN A 3 17.79 10.48 -15.94
N THR A 4 17.10 11.60 -16.07
CA THR A 4 16.12 11.96 -17.12
C THR A 4 14.75 11.25 -17.06
N GLU A 5 13.71 12.09 -17.10
CA GLU A 5 12.27 11.84 -17.03
C GLU A 5 11.69 11.73 -15.60
N LYS A 6 10.82 12.68 -15.26
CA LYS A 6 9.86 12.56 -14.17
C LYS A 6 9.11 11.25 -14.40
N ILE A 7 9.52 10.17 -13.76
CA ILE A 7 8.68 8.99 -13.64
C ILE A 7 7.41 9.51 -12.98
N ASP A 8 6.28 9.42 -13.69
CA ASP A 8 5.00 9.74 -13.09
C ASP A 8 4.83 8.76 -11.94
N ASN A 9 4.82 9.29 -10.72
CA ASN A 9 4.75 8.47 -9.53
C ASN A 9 3.50 7.58 -9.53
N VAL A 10 2.42 8.00 -10.21
CA VAL A 10 1.23 7.16 -10.42
C VAL A 10 1.57 5.91 -11.22
N GLU A 11 2.37 6.03 -12.29
CA GLU A 11 2.83 4.89 -13.08
C GLU A 11 3.75 3.96 -12.28
N LEU A 12 4.60 4.55 -11.43
CA LEU A 12 5.45 3.79 -10.51
C LEU A 12 4.61 2.95 -9.54
N ILE A 13 3.65 3.57 -8.85
CA ILE A 13 2.76 2.89 -7.91
C ILE A 13 1.90 1.83 -8.62
N ARG A 14 1.41 2.13 -9.82
CA ARG A 14 0.69 1.15 -10.67
C ARG A 14 1.58 -0.04 -11.04
N GLY A 15 2.84 0.21 -11.35
CA GLY A 15 3.84 -0.82 -11.61
C GLY A 15 4.08 -1.71 -10.39
N ILE A 16 4.21 -1.11 -9.20
CA ILE A 16 4.35 -1.83 -7.93
C ILE A 16 3.12 -2.68 -7.65
N LYS A 17 1.91 -2.13 -7.79
CA LYS A 17 0.63 -2.84 -7.65
C LYS A 17 0.60 -4.09 -8.53
N ARG A 18 0.96 -3.97 -9.82
CA ARG A 18 1.00 -5.12 -10.72
C ARG A 18 1.93 -6.22 -10.23
N ARG A 19 3.06 -5.88 -9.60
CA ARG A 19 4.00 -6.86 -9.02
C ARG A 19 3.45 -7.51 -7.75
N ILE A 20 2.71 -6.78 -6.92
CA ILE A 20 2.02 -7.32 -5.73
C ILE A 20 0.97 -8.37 -6.12
N MET A 21 0.28 -8.16 -7.24
CA MET A 21 -0.73 -9.09 -7.76
C MET A 21 -0.14 -10.37 -8.38
N LEU A 22 1.18 -10.43 -8.59
CA LEU A 22 1.82 -11.66 -9.09
C LEU A 22 1.90 -12.68 -7.95
N LYS A 23 1.49 -13.92 -8.23
CA LYS A 23 1.54 -15.04 -7.27
C LYS A 23 2.96 -15.57 -6.99
N SER A 24 4.00 -14.84 -7.35
CA SER A 24 5.38 -15.19 -7.03
C SER A 24 5.72 -14.62 -5.65
N PRO A 25 5.95 -15.45 -4.62
CA PRO A 25 6.11 -14.96 -3.25
C PRO A 25 7.25 -13.96 -3.10
N ARG A 26 8.38 -14.23 -3.77
CA ARG A 26 9.56 -13.36 -3.70
C ARG A 26 9.33 -12.01 -4.39
N LEU A 27 8.66 -11.99 -5.53
CA LEU A 27 8.36 -10.74 -6.23
C LEU A 27 7.36 -9.89 -5.46
N GLN A 28 6.34 -10.54 -4.90
CA GLN A 28 5.33 -9.88 -4.09
C GLN A 28 5.94 -9.25 -2.83
N TYR A 29 6.80 -9.97 -2.11
CA TYR A 29 7.52 -9.44 -0.94
C TYR A 29 8.38 -8.22 -1.29
N LEU A 30 9.20 -8.33 -2.35
CA LEU A 30 10.06 -7.23 -2.79
C LEU A 30 9.24 -6.01 -3.24
N ALA A 31 8.08 -6.23 -3.87
CA ALA A 31 7.17 -5.15 -4.23
C ALA A 31 6.57 -4.45 -3.01
N LEU A 32 6.22 -5.19 -1.95
CA LEU A 32 5.75 -4.62 -0.67
C LEU A 32 6.84 -3.80 0.02
N VAL A 33 8.10 -4.26 0.01
CA VAL A 33 9.25 -3.50 0.56
C VAL A 33 9.52 -2.23 -0.24
N LEU A 34 9.42 -2.31 -1.58
CA LEU A 34 9.57 -1.13 -2.42
C LEU A 34 8.45 -0.12 -2.16
N LEU A 35 7.20 -0.59 -2.03
CA LEU A 35 6.05 0.26 -1.70
C LEU A 35 6.25 0.99 -0.38
N GLU A 36 6.71 0.29 0.66
CA GLU A 36 7.05 0.89 1.96
C GLU A 36 8.06 2.03 1.82
N THR A 37 9.11 1.80 1.02
CA THR A 37 10.18 2.76 0.81
C THR A 37 9.67 3.99 0.05
N CYS A 38 8.86 3.80 -0.98
CA CYS A 38 8.21 4.90 -1.71
C CYS A 38 7.32 5.73 -0.79
N VAL A 39 6.48 5.08 0.02
CA VAL A 39 5.57 5.77 0.95
C VAL A 39 6.32 6.56 2.02
N LYS A 40 7.46 6.06 2.51
CA LYS A 40 8.28 6.75 3.52
C LYS A 40 9.10 7.91 2.97
N ASN A 41 9.43 7.93 1.67
CA ASN A 41 10.40 8.88 1.10
C ASN A 41 9.79 9.87 0.09
N CYS A 42 8.52 9.71 -0.30
CA CYS A 42 7.88 10.56 -1.31
C CYS A 42 6.66 11.29 -0.74
N GLU A 43 6.68 12.63 -0.75
CA GLU A 43 5.63 13.52 -0.19
C GLU A 43 4.23 13.37 -0.82
N LYS A 44 4.06 12.55 -1.87
CA LYS A 44 2.76 12.29 -2.54
C LYS A 44 2.40 10.82 -2.73
N ALA A 45 3.24 9.92 -2.22
CA ALA A 45 3.03 8.48 -2.42
C ALA A 45 1.69 8.00 -1.83
N PHE A 46 1.23 8.54 -0.71
CA PHE A 46 -0.07 8.18 -0.15
C PHE A 46 -1.25 8.53 -1.07
N SER A 47 -1.24 9.71 -1.70
CA SER A 47 -2.29 10.11 -2.65
C SER A 47 -2.31 9.21 -3.88
N GLU A 48 -1.16 8.78 -4.35
CA GLU A 48 -1.03 7.90 -5.52
C GLU A 48 -1.43 6.45 -5.18
N VAL A 49 -1.06 5.97 -3.99
CA VAL A 49 -1.50 4.68 -3.42
C VAL A 49 -3.03 4.62 -3.31
N ALA A 50 -3.66 5.72 -2.86
CA ALA A 50 -5.11 5.84 -2.81
C ALA A 50 -5.72 5.88 -4.22
N ALA A 51 -5.17 6.69 -5.14
CA ALA A 51 -5.65 6.81 -6.51
C ALA A 51 -5.61 5.47 -7.28
N GLU A 52 -4.55 4.68 -7.09
CA GLU A 52 -4.37 3.37 -7.72
C GLU A 52 -5.07 2.23 -6.95
N ARG A 53 -5.78 2.53 -5.85
CA ARG A 53 -6.52 1.56 -5.02
C ARG A 53 -5.63 0.39 -4.57
N VAL A 54 -4.40 0.69 -4.17
CA VAL A 54 -3.42 -0.35 -3.78
C VAL A 54 -3.83 -1.05 -2.48
N LEU A 55 -4.45 -0.30 -1.55
CA LEU A 55 -5.00 -0.84 -0.31
C LEU A 55 -5.98 -2.00 -0.55
N ASP A 56 -6.89 -1.86 -1.52
CA ASP A 56 -7.85 -2.92 -1.88
C ASP A 56 -7.15 -4.22 -2.29
N GLU A 57 -6.07 -4.12 -3.07
CA GLU A 57 -5.28 -5.29 -3.49
C GLU A 57 -4.46 -5.88 -2.33
N MET A 58 -4.00 -5.05 -1.40
CA MET A 58 -3.32 -5.53 -0.18
C MET A 58 -4.28 -6.26 0.76
N VAL A 59 -5.52 -5.80 0.90
CA VAL A 59 -6.55 -6.51 1.67
C VAL A 59 -6.84 -7.89 1.05
N LYS A 60 -7.03 -7.97 -0.28
CA LYS A 60 -7.20 -9.25 -0.98
C LYS A 60 -6.01 -10.19 -0.77
N LEU A 61 -4.79 -9.66 -0.79
CA LEU A 61 -3.57 -10.42 -0.53
C LEU A 61 -3.57 -10.99 0.89
N ILE A 62 -3.98 -10.19 1.89
CA ILE A 62 -4.08 -10.61 3.29
C ILE A 62 -5.19 -11.63 3.47
N GLU A 63 -6.29 -11.58 2.72
CA GLU A 63 -7.38 -12.54 2.82
C GLU A 63 -7.04 -13.87 2.13
N ASP A 64 -6.27 -13.86 1.04
CA ASP A 64 -5.92 -15.07 0.28
C ASP A 64 -5.07 -16.06 1.09
N LEU A 65 -5.68 -17.19 1.46
CA LEU A 65 -5.05 -18.28 2.24
C LEU A 65 -3.91 -18.98 1.49
N GLN A 66 -3.82 -18.83 0.17
CA GLN A 66 -2.72 -19.38 -0.64
C GLN A 66 -1.48 -18.48 -0.63
N THR A 67 -1.63 -17.22 -0.20
CA THR A 67 -0.50 -16.30 -0.06
C THR A 67 0.37 -16.73 1.13
N ILE A 68 1.69 -16.75 0.93
CA ILE A 68 2.65 -17.09 2.00
C ILE A 68 2.48 -16.14 3.19
N VAL A 69 2.51 -16.71 4.39
CA VAL A 69 2.30 -16.02 5.67
C VAL A 69 3.16 -14.76 5.80
N ASP A 70 4.44 -14.83 5.41
CA ASP A 70 5.35 -13.68 5.47
C ASP A 70 4.89 -12.48 4.61
N ASN A 71 4.30 -12.75 3.45
CA ASN A 71 3.78 -11.71 2.57
C ASN A 71 2.50 -11.08 3.14
N ARG A 72 1.61 -11.93 3.70
CA ARG A 72 0.41 -11.48 4.41
C ARG A 72 0.79 -10.60 5.61
N ASN A 73 1.76 -11.05 6.41
CA ASN A 73 2.26 -10.30 7.56
C ASN A 73 2.90 -8.98 7.14
N LYS A 74 3.70 -8.96 6.07
CA LYS A 74 4.31 -7.73 5.57
C LYS A 74 3.27 -6.72 5.11
N ALA A 75 2.26 -7.17 4.36
CA ALA A 75 1.16 -6.31 3.93
C ALA A 75 0.35 -5.77 5.11
N LEU A 76 0.02 -6.62 6.09
CA LEU A 76 -0.68 -6.22 7.31
C LEU A 76 0.10 -5.17 8.10
N MET A 77 1.40 -5.39 8.31
CA MET A 77 2.28 -4.44 9.00
C MET A 77 2.34 -3.09 8.30
N LEU A 78 2.31 -3.06 6.96
CA LEU A 78 2.28 -1.80 6.21
C LEU A 78 0.96 -1.06 6.41
N ILE A 79 -0.18 -1.75 6.34
CA ILE A 79 -1.50 -1.13 6.56
C ILE A 79 -1.60 -0.56 7.98
N VAL A 80 -1.17 -1.33 8.99
CA VAL A 80 -1.14 -0.86 10.38
C VAL A 80 -0.24 0.36 10.54
N SER A 81 0.98 0.30 10.01
CA SER A 81 1.94 1.41 10.06
C SER A 81 1.40 2.67 9.39
N TRP A 82 0.67 2.53 8.28
CA TRP A 82 0.01 3.66 7.63
C TRP A 82 -1.09 4.23 8.51
N GLY A 83 -1.97 3.39 9.06
CA GLY A 83 -3.03 3.80 10.00
C GLY A 83 -2.50 4.55 11.23
N GLU A 84 -1.41 4.07 11.83
CA GLU A 84 -0.75 4.70 12.98
C GLU A 84 -0.03 6.00 12.63
N SER A 85 0.60 6.07 11.45
CA SER A 85 1.26 7.30 10.96
C SER A 85 0.23 8.37 10.64
N THR A 86 -0.99 7.97 10.32
CA THR A 86 -2.08 8.87 9.92
C THR A 86 -2.89 9.42 11.09
N ASN A 87 -2.21 9.90 12.13
CA ASN A 87 -2.80 10.88 13.06
C ASN A 87 -3.14 12.21 12.33
N GLU A 88 -2.68 12.35 11.09
CA GLU A 88 -3.05 13.40 10.14
C GLU A 88 -4.33 13.11 9.33
N LEU A 89 -4.84 11.86 9.19
CA LEU A 89 -6.05 11.56 8.37
C LEU A 89 -7.41 11.79 9.06
N ARG A 90 -7.46 12.53 10.18
CA ARG A 90 -8.74 12.96 10.80
C ARG A 90 -9.63 13.82 9.89
N TYR A 91 -9.17 14.18 8.69
CA TYR A 91 -9.94 14.94 7.71
C TYR A 91 -10.70 14.07 6.69
N LEU A 92 -10.60 12.73 6.72
CA LEU A 92 -11.36 11.87 5.82
C LEU A 92 -12.75 11.56 6.43
N PRO A 93 -13.86 12.07 5.85
CA PRO A 93 -15.21 11.88 6.39
C PRO A 93 -15.62 10.40 6.51
N VAL A 94 -15.02 9.53 5.69
CA VAL A 94 -15.26 8.09 5.68
C VAL A 94 -14.81 7.41 6.99
N TYR A 95 -13.84 8.00 7.70
CA TYR A 95 -13.34 7.43 8.95
C TYR A 95 -14.27 7.71 10.14
N GLU A 96 -14.99 8.85 10.13
CA GLU A 96 -15.90 9.23 11.21
C GLU A 96 -17.16 8.36 11.25
N GLU A 97 -17.72 7.99 10.09
CA GLU A 97 -18.90 7.13 10.04
C GLU A 97 -18.63 5.70 10.50
N THR A 98 -17.43 5.17 10.26
CA THR A 98 -17.11 3.78 10.64
C THR A 98 -16.78 3.65 12.13
N TYR A 99 -16.19 4.70 12.73
CA TYR A 99 -15.80 4.67 14.13
C TYR A 99 -17.00 4.78 15.09
N ILE A 100 -18.03 5.57 14.74
CA ILE A 100 -19.24 5.76 15.57
C ILE A 100 -20.10 4.50 15.63
N VAL A 101 -20.09 3.66 14.58
CA VAL A 101 -20.87 2.41 14.55
C VAL A 101 -20.26 1.33 15.46
N CYS A 102 -18.99 1.47 15.86
CA CYS A 102 -18.27 0.50 16.68
C CYS A 102 -17.93 0.98 18.11
N SER A 103 -18.36 2.18 18.52
CA SER A 103 -18.26 2.69 19.90
C SER A 103 -19.62 2.70 20.59
#